data_AF-Q4Q4U9-F1
#
_entry.id   AF-Q4Q4U9-F1
#
_cell.length_a   1.000
_cell.length_b   1.000
_cell.length_c   1.000
_cell.angle_alpha   90.00
_cell.angle_beta   90.00
_cell.angle_gamma   90.00
#
_symmetry.space_group_name_H-M   'P 1'
#
loop_
_entity.id
_entity.type
_entity.pdbx_description
1 polymer ?
#
loop_
_entity_poly.entity_id
_entity_poly.type
_entity_poly.pdbx_seq_one_letter_code
_entity_poly.pdbx_strand_id
1 'polypeptide(L)'
;MPGSPVDRKPEASRNSVQKGAAEHPQPPRRPSKTASEEGAESPLRQSQELSEAPTTAATGTSASIVIDPTKDLWQNITRNVKDANVEQTETSLVVVGASGSGKTTLLHRIYTSFQSNSSGSGPKRVKATTALDYSFARRSERNVAPVAHFWEIAQGTQFSQLLDIVVTPENVHAVVAAVVVDASEEGLPVAWETATYWLRRLDQRVSDISQRMKAKGSTTPAKILTRAQKAIGLDHPDLKRMRLSGVPTVLVINKIDAFRRDMQQLKFLCRSMRYLAHLYGAHVVFTSEQESVRWRALMNFTLFQAPFDPKYLQTDPERSAVLLTVDRDSFLDIGDPDVSRLGGSASTGDAELDRWKAPFDEAFPPKKLNEEGKVVDDPFIRRLYDTSEGGFGDPVIDALRKQKDEELEQYRKKSSSAANASKAK
;
A
#
# COMPACT_ATOMS: atom_id res chain seq x y z
N MET A 1 66.68 -2.88 3.89
CA MET A 1 67.62 -3.78 3.19
C MET A 1 68.41 -4.52 4.26
N PRO A 2 68.66 -5.82 4.12
CA PRO A 2 67.84 -6.97 4.56
C PRO A 2 68.51 -7.71 5.74
N GLY A 3 67.96 -8.72 6.41
CA GLY A 3 66.75 -9.50 6.19
C GLY A 3 66.56 -10.51 7.33
N SER A 4 65.34 -11.05 7.42
CA SER A 4 65.01 -12.29 8.12
C SER A 4 65.70 -13.49 7.43
N PRO A 5 65.79 -14.71 8.02
CA PRO A 5 64.59 -15.55 8.13
C PRO A 5 64.58 -16.71 9.18
N VAL A 6 63.39 -17.33 9.28
CA VAL A 6 63.02 -18.73 9.63
C VAL A 6 62.91 -19.20 11.10
N ASP A 7 61.65 -19.49 11.42
CA ASP A 7 61.05 -20.57 12.23
C ASP A 7 61.91 -21.64 12.93
N ARG A 8 61.47 -21.99 14.15
CA ARG A 8 61.12 -23.38 14.55
C ARG A 8 60.49 -23.42 15.95
N LYS A 9 59.25 -23.92 16.03
CA LYS A 9 58.62 -24.50 17.24
C LYS A 9 58.38 -25.99 16.97
N PRO A 10 58.64 -26.86 17.96
CA PRO A 10 57.72 -27.98 18.17
C PRO A 10 57.49 -28.32 19.66
N GLU A 11 56.56 -29.27 19.86
CA GLU A 11 56.20 -30.05 21.07
C GLU A 11 55.24 -29.38 22.07
N ALA A 12 54.02 -29.87 22.34
CA ALA A 12 53.46 -31.21 22.60
C ALA A 12 53.31 -31.53 24.12
N SER A 13 52.06 -31.60 24.58
CA SER A 13 51.52 -32.30 25.77
C SER A 13 50.07 -31.79 25.95
N ARG A 14 49.01 -32.57 26.20
CA ARG A 14 48.82 -33.85 26.89
C ARG A 14 47.49 -34.50 26.44
N ASN A 15 47.49 -35.83 26.40
CA ASN A 15 46.34 -36.74 26.29
C ASN A 15 45.40 -36.67 27.51
N SER A 16 44.11 -36.98 27.32
CA SER A 16 43.51 -38.19 27.92
C SER A 16 42.07 -38.44 27.45
N VAL A 17 41.86 -39.68 26.99
CA VAL A 17 40.61 -40.36 26.72
C VAL A 17 40.24 -41.16 27.97
N GLN A 18 38.95 -41.25 28.32
CA GLN A 18 38.42 -42.50 28.89
C GLN A 18 36.93 -42.69 28.58
N LYS A 19 36.66 -43.84 27.94
CA LYS A 19 35.35 -44.49 27.78
C LYS A 19 35.02 -45.31 29.03
N GLY A 20 33.74 -45.47 29.31
CA GLY A 20 33.15 -46.54 30.12
C GLY A 20 31.72 -46.81 29.63
N ALA A 21 31.40 -48.07 29.40
CA ALA A 21 30.23 -48.58 28.68
C ALA A 21 29.26 -49.34 29.61
N ALA A 22 28.20 -49.90 28.99
CA ALA A 22 27.17 -50.85 29.45
C ALA A 22 25.82 -50.19 29.82
N GLU A 23 24.63 -50.69 29.44
CA GLU A 23 24.21 -51.86 28.65
C GLU A 23 22.71 -51.70 28.26
N HIS A 24 22.32 -52.34 27.15
CA HIS A 24 20.94 -52.53 26.63
C HIS A 24 20.20 -53.65 27.42
N PRO A 25 18.90 -54.03 27.23
CA PRO A 25 18.19 -54.25 25.93
C PRO A 25 16.67 -53.90 25.89
N GLN A 26 16.15 -53.34 24.79
CA GLN A 26 15.43 -53.97 23.64
C GLN A 26 13.95 -54.43 23.82
N PRO A 27 13.15 -54.39 22.73
CA PRO A 27 11.68 -54.39 22.71
C PRO A 27 11.08 -55.76 22.31
N PRO A 28 9.76 -55.86 22.08
CA PRO A 28 9.26 -56.86 21.14
C PRO A 28 8.31 -56.33 20.05
N ARG A 29 8.25 -57.15 18.99
CA ARG A 29 7.61 -56.99 17.69
C ARG A 29 6.12 -57.40 17.69
N ARG A 30 5.40 -56.87 16.67
CA ARG A 30 4.12 -57.26 16.02
C ARG A 30 3.82 -58.77 15.94
N PRO A 31 2.53 -59.22 15.82
CA PRO A 31 1.90 -59.35 14.49
C PRO A 31 0.36 -59.17 14.39
N SER A 32 -0.08 -59.20 13.13
CA SER A 32 -1.39 -59.08 12.47
C SER A 32 -2.58 -59.94 12.96
N LYS A 33 -3.82 -59.48 12.68
CA LYS A 33 -4.94 -60.34 12.25
C LYS A 33 -5.91 -59.61 11.31
N THR A 34 -6.32 -60.34 10.28
CA THR A 34 -7.24 -60.08 9.17
C THR A 34 -8.68 -60.52 9.47
N ALA A 35 -9.63 -59.85 8.81
CA ALA A 35 -10.88 -60.33 8.14
C ALA A 35 -11.93 -61.20 8.87
N SER A 36 -13.21 -60.77 8.75
CA SER A 36 -14.40 -61.52 8.26
C SER A 36 -15.67 -60.74 8.66
N GLU A 37 -16.48 -60.24 7.72
CA GLU A 37 -17.79 -60.80 7.26
C GLU A 37 -18.90 -60.61 8.32
N GLU A 38 -20.12 -60.13 8.07
CA GLU A 38 -21.13 -60.35 7.02
C GLU A 38 -22.16 -59.20 7.18
N GLY A 39 -22.86 -58.71 6.14
CA GLY A 39 -24.21 -59.18 5.76
C GLY A 39 -25.28 -58.69 6.75
N ALA A 40 -26.43 -58.12 6.42
CA ALA A 40 -27.11 -57.81 5.19
C ALA A 40 -28.30 -56.90 5.56
N GLU A 41 -28.86 -56.23 4.55
CA GLU A 41 -30.30 -55.94 4.42
C GLU A 41 -31.03 -55.12 5.49
N SER A 42 -31.32 -53.87 5.08
CA SER A 42 -32.59 -53.18 5.32
C SER A 42 -33.80 -54.11 5.14
N PRO A 43 -34.96 -53.80 5.76
CA PRO A 43 -35.99 -53.23 4.91
C PRO A 43 -36.82 -52.10 5.53
N LEU A 44 -37.20 -51.20 4.63
CA LEU A 44 -38.27 -50.21 4.75
C LEU A 44 -39.63 -50.85 5.08
N ARG A 45 -40.44 -50.14 5.88
CA ARG A 45 -41.90 -49.89 5.77
C ARG A 45 -42.43 -49.38 7.13
N GLN A 46 -43.44 -48.56 7.27
CA GLN A 46 -44.14 -47.57 6.45
C GLN A 46 -44.97 -46.77 7.48
N SER A 47 -45.05 -45.46 7.30
CA SER A 47 -46.13 -44.52 7.68
C SER A 47 -46.98 -44.74 8.94
N GLN A 48 -46.99 -43.75 9.84
CA GLN A 48 -48.22 -43.31 10.51
C GLN A 48 -48.18 -41.81 10.86
N GLU A 49 -49.34 -41.19 10.67
CA GLU A 49 -49.64 -39.76 10.61
C GLU A 49 -49.85 -39.06 11.99
N LEU A 50 -49.64 -37.74 11.97
CA LEU A 50 -50.29 -36.65 12.72
C LEU A 50 -50.03 -36.47 14.25
N SER A 51 -49.35 -35.37 14.60
CA SER A 51 -49.94 -34.31 15.45
C SER A 51 -49.10 -33.01 15.47
N GLU A 52 -49.77 -31.93 15.06
CA GLU A 52 -49.75 -30.53 15.53
C GLU A 52 -48.44 -29.80 15.94
N ALA A 53 -48.30 -28.60 15.35
CA ALA A 53 -47.23 -27.60 15.47
C ALA A 53 -47.27 -26.83 16.83
N PRO A 54 -46.36 -25.87 17.18
CA PRO A 54 -45.81 -24.83 16.29
C PRO A 54 -44.29 -24.59 16.35
N THR A 55 -43.74 -24.40 15.15
CA THR A 55 -42.99 -23.21 14.71
C THR A 55 -42.19 -22.43 15.77
N THR A 56 -40.86 -22.54 15.69
CA THR A 56 -39.99 -21.35 15.80
C THR A 56 -39.18 -21.24 14.52
N ALA A 57 -39.66 -20.33 13.68
CA ALA A 57 -39.12 -19.98 12.40
C ALA A 57 -37.69 -19.44 12.51
N ALA A 58 -36.87 -19.84 11.54
CA ALA A 58 -35.68 -19.12 11.15
C ALA A 58 -36.02 -17.64 10.90
N THR A 59 -35.33 -16.73 11.57
CA THR A 59 -35.33 -15.30 11.24
C THR A 59 -34.59 -15.10 9.93
N GLY A 60 -35.31 -15.31 8.83
CA GLY A 60 -34.98 -14.70 7.54
C GLY A 60 -35.25 -13.20 7.64
N THR A 61 -34.27 -12.39 7.28
CA THR A 61 -34.42 -10.94 7.06
C THR A 61 -35.47 -10.70 5.98
N SER A 62 -36.73 -10.54 6.38
CA SER A 62 -37.77 -9.99 5.52
C SER A 62 -37.57 -8.48 5.45
N ALA A 63 -37.04 -7.98 4.34
CA ALA A 63 -37.12 -6.56 4.02
C ALA A 63 -38.61 -6.17 3.99
N SER A 64 -39.05 -5.37 4.95
CA SER A 64 -40.44 -4.90 5.02
C SER A 64 -40.69 -3.94 3.87
N ILE A 65 -41.40 -4.39 2.84
CA ILE A 65 -41.78 -3.56 1.69
C ILE A 65 -42.76 -2.49 2.19
N VAL A 66 -42.33 -1.23 2.16
CA VAL A 66 -43.18 -0.10 2.55
C VAL A 66 -43.92 0.38 1.30
N ILE A 67 -45.23 0.18 1.25
CA ILE A 67 -46.09 0.61 0.15
C ILE A 67 -46.83 1.87 0.59
N ASP A 68 -46.54 2.98 -0.08
CA ASP A 68 -47.29 4.23 0.09
C ASP A 68 -48.42 4.27 -0.95
N PRO A 69 -49.70 4.17 -0.54
CA PRO A 69 -50.84 4.08 -1.46
C PRO A 69 -51.07 5.37 -2.26
N THR A 70 -50.39 6.47 -1.91
CA THR A 70 -50.49 7.76 -2.61
C THR A 70 -49.49 7.91 -3.76
N LYS A 71 -48.57 6.95 -3.92
CA LYS A 71 -47.47 7.00 -4.89
C LYS A 71 -47.61 5.94 -5.96
N ASP A 72 -47.14 6.28 -7.16
CA ASP A 72 -47.15 5.36 -8.29
C ASP A 72 -46.29 4.12 -7.99
N LEU A 73 -46.64 2.99 -8.61
CA LEU A 73 -46.00 1.69 -8.39
C LEU A 73 -44.48 1.78 -8.59
N TRP A 74 -44.05 2.54 -9.60
CA TRP A 74 -42.63 2.78 -9.88
C TRP A 74 -41.91 3.58 -8.79
N GLN A 75 -42.59 4.50 -8.13
CA GLN A 75 -42.02 5.28 -7.02
C GLN A 75 -41.87 4.42 -5.77
N ASN A 76 -42.84 3.54 -5.50
CA ASN A 76 -42.76 2.56 -4.43
C ASN A 76 -41.67 1.52 -4.69
N ILE A 77 -41.51 1.04 -5.93
CA ILE A 77 -40.41 0.14 -6.31
C ILE A 77 -39.06 0.85 -6.14
N THR A 78 -38.91 2.07 -6.65
CA THR A 78 -37.64 2.83 -6.53
C THR A 78 -37.27 3.09 -5.07
N ARG A 79 -38.25 3.37 -4.22
CA ARG A 79 -38.05 3.56 -2.78
C ARG A 79 -37.61 2.26 -2.11
N ASN A 80 -38.35 1.17 -2.33
CA ASN A 80 -38.02 -0.12 -1.73
C ASN A 80 -36.70 -0.70 -2.26
N VAL A 81 -36.30 -0.43 -3.51
CA VAL A 81 -34.99 -0.81 -4.05
C VAL A 81 -33.86 0.00 -3.41
N LYS A 82 -34.07 1.31 -3.17
CA LYS A 82 -33.09 2.13 -2.43
C LYS A 82 -32.94 1.67 -0.98
N ASP A 83 -34.05 1.31 -0.33
CA ASP A 83 -34.06 0.87 1.07
C ASP A 83 -33.59 -0.59 1.24
N ALA A 84 -33.80 -1.45 0.24
CA ALA A 84 -33.35 -2.85 0.25
C ALA A 84 -31.91 -3.05 -0.23
N ASN A 85 -31.33 -2.08 -0.94
CA ASN A 85 -29.91 -2.13 -1.29
C ASN A 85 -29.09 -1.86 -0.03
N VAL A 86 -28.76 -2.92 0.70
CA VAL A 86 -27.82 -2.83 1.82
C VAL A 86 -26.51 -2.31 1.23
N GLU A 87 -26.18 -1.04 1.50
CA GLU A 87 -25.01 -0.38 0.92
C GLU A 87 -23.76 -1.17 1.30
N GLN A 88 -23.22 -1.90 0.32
CA GLN A 88 -21.93 -2.53 0.44
C GLN A 88 -20.90 -1.42 0.52
N THR A 89 -20.21 -1.32 1.66
CA THR A 89 -19.19 -0.29 1.84
C THR A 89 -17.98 -0.65 1.00
N GLU A 90 -17.69 0.17 0.00
CA GLU A 90 -16.53 0.06 -0.87
C GLU A 90 -15.47 1.06 -0.43
N THR A 91 -14.21 0.65 -0.40
CA THR A 91 -13.08 1.53 -0.07
C THR A 91 -11.92 1.25 -1.02
N SER A 92 -11.25 2.28 -1.51
CA SER A 92 -10.16 2.15 -2.48
C SER A 92 -8.82 2.54 -1.85
N LEU A 93 -7.92 1.56 -1.70
CA LEU A 93 -6.52 1.79 -1.32
C LEU A 93 -5.66 2.03 -2.56
N VAL A 94 -4.99 3.18 -2.61
CA VAL A 94 -3.98 3.48 -3.64
C VAL A 94 -2.60 3.40 -3.03
N VAL A 95 -1.76 2.50 -3.54
CA VAL A 95 -0.38 2.29 -3.10
C VAL A 95 0.58 2.86 -4.13
N VAL A 96 1.39 3.82 -3.71
CA VAL A 96 2.36 4.54 -4.54
C VAL A 96 3.74 4.52 -3.91
N GLY A 97 4.80 4.66 -4.71
CA GLY A 97 6.17 4.66 -4.21
C GLY A 97 7.20 4.20 -5.23
N ALA A 98 8.48 4.31 -4.88
CA ALA A 98 9.61 3.95 -5.76
C ALA A 98 9.56 2.48 -6.23
N SER A 99 10.23 2.19 -7.35
CA SER A 99 10.42 0.80 -7.79
C SER A 99 11.18 0.02 -6.71
N GLY A 100 10.85 -1.25 -6.50
CA GLY A 100 11.53 -2.08 -5.52
C GLY A 100 11.24 -1.77 -4.04
N SER A 101 10.42 -0.77 -3.70
CA SER A 101 10.11 -0.41 -2.30
C SER A 101 9.28 -1.45 -1.53
N GLY A 102 8.83 -2.52 -2.20
CA GLY A 102 8.07 -3.62 -1.58
C GLY A 102 6.56 -3.40 -1.50
N LYS A 103 6.00 -2.50 -2.32
CA LYS A 103 4.55 -2.24 -2.42
C LYS A 103 3.72 -3.51 -2.59
N THR A 104 4.05 -4.33 -3.57
CA THR A 104 3.33 -5.57 -3.87
C THR A 104 3.41 -6.54 -2.69
N THR A 105 4.57 -6.64 -2.02
CA THR A 105 4.74 -7.46 -0.82
C THR A 105 3.87 -6.96 0.34
N LEU A 106 3.76 -5.64 0.53
CA LEU A 106 2.89 -5.03 1.54
C LEU A 106 1.41 -5.30 1.26
N LEU A 107 0.98 -5.23 -0.01
CA LEU A 107 -0.36 -5.61 -0.44
C LEU A 107 -0.65 -7.09 -0.18
N HIS A 108 0.30 -7.97 -0.49
CA HIS A 108 0.17 -9.40 -0.19
C HIS A 108 -0.01 -9.69 1.30
N ARG A 109 0.68 -8.96 2.18
CA ARG A 109 0.52 -9.08 3.64
C ARG A 109 -0.87 -8.63 4.11
N ILE A 110 -1.49 -7.70 3.40
CA ILE A 110 -2.87 -7.30 3.66
C ILE A 110 -3.82 -8.42 3.22
N TYR A 111 -3.65 -8.97 2.02
CA TYR A 111 -4.50 -10.04 1.49
C TYR A 111 -4.54 -11.28 2.38
N THR A 112 -3.38 -11.72 2.88
CA THR A 112 -3.31 -12.88 3.78
C THR A 112 -4.10 -12.66 5.06
N SER A 113 -4.19 -11.42 5.53
CA SER A 113 -5.01 -11.05 6.69
C SER A 113 -6.52 -11.10 6.40
N PHE A 114 -6.93 -10.82 5.16
CA PHE A 114 -8.36 -10.70 4.79
C PHE A 114 -8.95 -12.01 4.29
N GLN A 115 -8.15 -12.88 3.66
CA GLN A 115 -8.61 -14.12 3.04
C GLN A 115 -8.54 -15.34 3.98
N SER A 116 -8.15 -15.16 5.25
CA SER A 116 -7.82 -16.24 6.20
C SER A 116 -8.96 -17.24 6.52
N ASN A 117 -10.18 -17.09 6.00
CA ASN A 117 -11.29 -18.02 6.30
C ASN A 117 -11.96 -18.68 5.09
N SER A 118 -11.49 -18.48 3.85
CA SER A 118 -12.07 -19.21 2.72
C SER A 118 -11.14 -19.23 1.49
N SER A 119 -10.76 -20.44 1.09
CA SER A 119 -10.00 -20.82 -0.11
C SER A 119 -8.47 -20.75 -0.02
N GLY A 120 -7.86 -21.94 -0.09
CA GLY A 120 -6.41 -22.18 -0.03
C GLY A 120 -5.66 -21.74 -1.28
N SER A 121 -5.59 -20.43 -1.54
CA SER A 121 -4.58 -19.90 -2.46
C SER A 121 -3.29 -19.67 -1.66
N GLY A 122 -2.30 -20.56 -1.84
CA GLY A 122 -0.95 -20.38 -1.30
C GLY A 122 -0.29 -19.08 -1.77
N PRO A 123 0.89 -18.72 -1.24
CA PRO A 123 1.55 -17.45 -1.55
C PRO A 123 1.78 -17.34 -3.07
N LYS A 124 0.97 -16.52 -3.75
CA LYS A 124 1.19 -16.16 -5.16
C LYS A 124 2.56 -15.48 -5.25
N ARG A 125 3.42 -15.96 -6.17
CA ARG A 125 4.66 -15.28 -6.52
C ARG A 125 4.35 -13.81 -6.82
N VAL A 126 5.08 -12.91 -6.19
CA VAL A 126 4.99 -11.46 -6.41
C VAL A 126 5.34 -11.19 -7.86
N LYS A 127 4.33 -10.85 -8.68
CA LYS A 127 4.53 -10.45 -10.07
C LYS A 127 5.04 -9.01 -10.09
N ALA A 128 5.99 -8.70 -10.98
CA ALA A 128 6.43 -7.33 -11.18
C ALA A 128 5.27 -6.47 -11.71
N THR A 129 5.03 -5.33 -11.07
CA THR A 129 3.97 -4.37 -11.39
C THR A 129 4.25 -3.73 -12.75
N THR A 130 3.28 -3.74 -13.67
CA THR A 130 3.49 -3.25 -15.04
C THR A 130 3.33 -1.74 -15.14
N ALA A 131 2.16 -1.22 -14.75
CA ALA A 131 1.85 0.22 -14.77
C ALA A 131 0.83 0.58 -13.69
N LEU A 132 -0.39 0.04 -13.79
CA LEU A 132 -1.44 0.13 -12.78
C LEU A 132 -2.02 -1.27 -12.56
N ASP A 133 -1.74 -1.86 -11.41
CA ASP A 133 -2.28 -3.16 -11.06
C ASP A 133 -3.49 -3.00 -10.15
N TYR A 134 -4.57 -3.69 -10.52
CA TYR A 134 -5.81 -3.72 -9.77
C TYR A 134 -5.99 -5.07 -9.08
N SER A 135 -6.40 -5.04 -7.83
CA SER A 135 -6.88 -6.20 -7.09
C SER A 135 -8.03 -5.80 -6.17
N PHE A 136 -8.75 -6.77 -5.63
CA PHE A 136 -9.77 -6.50 -4.62
C PHE A 136 -9.80 -7.63 -3.60
N ALA A 137 -10.24 -7.29 -2.39
CA ALA A 137 -10.49 -8.26 -1.34
C ALA A 137 -11.86 -7.99 -0.72
N ARG A 138 -12.52 -9.07 -0.29
CA ARG A 138 -13.75 -9.01 0.49
C ARG A 138 -13.45 -9.50 1.89
N ARG A 139 -13.89 -8.76 2.90
CA ARG A 139 -13.80 -9.22 4.29
C ARG A 139 -15.08 -9.99 4.62
N SER A 140 -14.95 -11.23 5.09
CA SER A 140 -16.10 -12.01 5.52
C SER A 140 -16.66 -11.44 6.83
N GLU A 141 -17.72 -10.63 6.73
CA GLU A 141 -18.54 -10.20 7.87
C GLU A 141 -19.93 -10.83 7.78
N ARG A 142 -20.63 -10.99 8.92
CA ARG A 142 -21.86 -11.79 9.02
C ARG A 142 -23.05 -11.28 8.18
N ASN A 143 -23.02 -10.01 7.74
CA ASN A 143 -24.16 -9.36 7.08
C ASN A 143 -23.84 -8.98 5.62
N VAL A 144 -23.01 -7.95 5.41
CA VAL A 144 -22.54 -7.52 4.09
C VAL A 144 -21.04 -7.39 4.12
N ALA A 145 -20.36 -8.15 3.26
CA ALA A 145 -18.91 -8.16 3.20
C ALA A 145 -18.41 -6.85 2.58
N PRO A 146 -17.70 -5.97 3.32
CA PRO A 146 -17.12 -4.77 2.73
C PRO A 146 -16.07 -5.14 1.68
N VAL A 147 -15.97 -4.32 0.63
CA VAL A 147 -15.03 -4.52 -0.49
C VAL A 147 -13.92 -3.49 -0.40
N ALA A 148 -12.68 -3.97 -0.39
CA ALA A 148 -11.50 -3.13 -0.54
C ALA A 148 -10.93 -3.31 -1.96
N HIS A 149 -10.86 -2.22 -2.72
CA HIS A 149 -10.18 -2.14 -4.00
C HIS A 149 -8.74 -1.71 -3.77
N PHE A 150 -7.79 -2.37 -4.43
CA PHE A 150 -6.36 -2.10 -4.30
C PHE A 150 -5.82 -1.68 -5.65
N TRP A 151 -5.20 -0.52 -5.68
CA TRP A 151 -4.57 0.06 -6.85
C TRP A 151 -3.09 0.23 -6.57
N GLU A 152 -2.23 -0.45 -7.30
CA GLU A 152 -0.78 -0.29 -7.20
C GLU A 152 -0.25 0.43 -8.42
N ILE A 153 0.45 1.56 -8.22
CA ILE A 153 1.13 2.28 -9.31
C ILE A 153 2.59 1.82 -9.39
N ALA A 154 2.99 1.36 -10.57
CA ALA A 154 4.36 0.90 -10.85
C ALA A 154 5.35 2.07 -11.05
N GLN A 155 6.64 1.75 -11.06
CA GLN A 155 7.75 2.59 -11.55
C GLN A 155 7.87 4.03 -11.02
N GLY A 156 7.76 4.23 -9.70
CA GLY A 156 8.08 5.53 -9.09
C GLY A 156 7.24 6.66 -9.69
N THR A 157 7.84 7.83 -9.92
CA THR A 157 7.11 9.07 -10.29
C THR A 157 6.66 9.13 -11.76
N GLN A 158 7.16 8.25 -12.64
CA GLN A 158 6.90 8.30 -14.08
C GLN A 158 5.42 8.10 -14.44
N PHE A 159 4.71 7.29 -13.66
CA PHE A 159 3.29 6.99 -13.85
C PHE A 159 2.37 7.75 -12.88
N SER A 160 2.81 8.91 -12.37
CA SER A 160 2.01 9.75 -11.46
C SER A 160 0.67 10.20 -12.05
N GLN A 161 0.53 10.23 -13.38
CA GLN A 161 -0.74 10.54 -14.06
C GLN A 161 -1.81 9.46 -13.84
N LEU A 162 -1.42 8.21 -13.58
CA LEU A 162 -2.36 7.13 -13.30
C LEU A 162 -3.14 7.36 -12.00
N LEU A 163 -2.63 8.21 -11.10
CA LEU A 163 -3.37 8.65 -9.92
C LEU A 163 -4.68 9.36 -10.28
N ASP A 164 -4.71 10.07 -11.41
CA ASP A 164 -5.91 10.79 -11.87
C ASP A 164 -7.03 9.85 -12.31
N ILE A 165 -6.69 8.62 -12.69
CA ILE A 165 -7.62 7.57 -13.10
C ILE A 165 -8.23 6.92 -11.86
N VAL A 166 -7.41 6.71 -10.82
CA VAL A 166 -7.82 6.01 -9.60
C VAL A 166 -8.61 6.90 -8.65
N VAL A 167 -8.19 8.16 -8.47
CA VAL A 167 -8.86 9.11 -7.58
C VAL A 167 -9.79 9.99 -8.40
N THR A 168 -11.10 9.78 -8.28
CA THR A 168 -12.13 10.48 -9.05
C THR A 168 -13.05 11.31 -8.13
N PRO A 169 -13.80 12.30 -8.66
CA PRO A 169 -14.76 13.07 -7.87
C PRO A 169 -15.84 12.22 -7.17
N GLU A 170 -16.15 11.05 -7.74
CA GLU A 170 -17.17 10.15 -7.24
C GLU A 170 -16.65 9.33 -6.05
N ASN A 171 -15.40 8.85 -6.10
CA ASN A 171 -14.85 7.94 -5.10
C ASN A 171 -13.96 8.61 -4.03
N VAL A 172 -13.60 9.89 -4.18
CA VAL A 172 -12.62 10.59 -3.31
C VAL A 172 -12.92 10.49 -1.81
N HIS A 173 -14.18 10.35 -1.42
CA HIS A 173 -14.61 10.22 -0.02
C HIS A 173 -14.35 8.84 0.60
N ALA A 174 -14.06 7.84 -0.24
CA ALA A 174 -13.80 6.44 0.11
C ALA A 174 -12.40 5.97 -0.34
N VAL A 175 -11.51 6.91 -0.69
CA VAL A 175 -10.11 6.61 -1.03
C VAL A 175 -9.26 6.66 0.23
N VAL A 176 -8.28 5.77 0.32
CA VAL A 176 -7.15 5.80 1.26
C VAL A 176 -5.87 5.73 0.44
N ALA A 177 -4.88 6.55 0.78
CA ALA A 177 -3.59 6.55 0.09
C ALA A 177 -2.49 5.95 0.99
N ALA A 178 -1.62 5.13 0.41
CA ALA A 178 -0.41 4.62 1.05
C ALA A 178 0.82 5.00 0.21
N VAL A 179 1.68 5.85 0.76
CA VAL A 179 2.95 6.26 0.17
C VAL A 179 4.05 5.39 0.76
N VAL A 180 4.66 4.53 -0.05
CA VAL A 180 5.68 3.57 0.37
C VAL A 180 7.07 4.06 0.02
N VAL A 181 7.88 4.23 1.05
CA VAL A 181 9.27 4.65 1.02
C VAL A 181 10.17 3.45 1.33
N ASP A 182 11.26 3.33 0.60
CA ASP A 182 12.25 2.27 0.79
C ASP A 182 13.36 2.76 1.73
N ALA A 183 13.52 2.09 2.87
CA ALA A 183 14.52 2.40 3.89
C ALA A 183 15.83 1.61 3.71
N SER A 184 15.98 0.82 2.64
CA SER A 184 17.24 0.17 2.30
C SER A 184 18.31 1.19 1.87
N GLU A 185 19.57 0.77 1.88
CA GLU A 185 20.73 1.61 1.51
C GLU A 185 20.61 2.24 0.11
N GLU A 186 19.90 1.59 -0.82
CA GLU A 186 19.63 2.12 -2.17
C GLU A 186 18.40 3.02 -2.22
N GLY A 187 17.44 2.82 -1.31
CA GLY A 187 16.19 3.57 -1.24
C GLY A 187 16.31 4.91 -0.51
N LEU A 188 17.13 4.98 0.55
CA LEU A 188 17.29 6.18 1.38
C LEU A 188 17.68 7.45 0.60
N PRO A 189 18.63 7.40 -0.35
CA PRO A 189 18.99 8.55 -1.19
C PRO A 189 17.81 9.25 -1.88
N VAL A 190 16.75 8.51 -2.21
CA VAL A 190 15.57 9.02 -2.93
C VAL A 190 14.30 9.03 -2.06
N ALA A 191 14.42 8.65 -0.79
CA ALA A 191 13.30 8.44 0.12
C ALA A 191 12.53 9.74 0.37
N TRP A 192 13.24 10.83 0.70
CA TRP A 192 12.64 12.13 0.97
C TRP A 192 11.90 12.69 -0.25
N GLU A 193 12.54 12.63 -1.42
CA GLU A 193 11.97 13.12 -2.68
C GLU A 193 10.74 12.29 -3.10
N THR A 194 10.82 10.97 -2.95
CA THR A 194 9.68 10.07 -3.21
C THR A 194 8.50 10.40 -2.30
N ALA A 195 8.73 10.54 -1.00
CA ALA A 195 7.68 10.83 -0.03
C ALA A 195 7.03 12.19 -0.30
N THR A 196 7.84 13.25 -0.41
CA THR A 196 7.36 14.62 -0.64
C THR A 196 6.63 14.75 -1.98
N TYR A 197 7.15 14.12 -3.04
CA TYR A 197 6.51 14.13 -4.36
C TYR A 197 5.09 13.53 -4.31
N TRP A 198 4.95 12.33 -3.73
CA TRP A 198 3.67 11.63 -3.72
C TRP A 198 2.65 12.30 -2.79
N LEU A 199 3.08 12.79 -1.63
CA LEU A 199 2.23 13.55 -0.72
C LEU A 199 1.71 14.84 -1.38
N ARG A 200 2.59 15.60 -2.04
CA ARG A 200 2.20 16.80 -2.82
C ARG A 200 1.27 16.45 -3.99
N ARG A 201 1.58 15.38 -4.74
CA ARG A 201 0.80 14.98 -5.91
C ARG A 201 -0.61 14.55 -5.52
N LEU A 202 -0.75 13.86 -4.41
CA LEU A 202 -2.04 13.47 -3.84
C LEU A 202 -2.83 14.71 -3.39
N ASP A 203 -2.20 15.60 -2.63
CA ASP A 203 -2.84 16.84 -2.16
C ASP A 203 -3.33 17.70 -3.34
N GLN A 204 -2.49 17.88 -4.36
CA GLN A 204 -2.86 18.59 -5.58
C GLN A 204 -4.07 17.93 -6.28
N ARG A 205 -4.07 16.59 -6.41
CA ARG A 205 -5.18 15.87 -7.05
C ARG A 205 -6.49 16.08 -6.28
N VAL A 206 -6.46 15.96 -4.96
CA VAL A 206 -7.66 16.12 -4.14
C VAL A 206 -8.13 17.58 -4.15
N SER A 207 -7.21 18.54 -4.16
CA SER A 207 -7.52 19.97 -4.31
C SER A 207 -8.21 20.26 -5.65
N ASP A 208 -7.69 19.74 -6.76
CA ASP A 208 -8.27 19.90 -8.10
C ASP A 208 -9.69 19.32 -8.16
N ILE A 209 -9.91 18.13 -7.61
CA ILE A 209 -11.23 17.51 -7.50
C ILE A 209 -12.15 18.38 -6.65
N SER A 210 -11.67 18.83 -5.49
CA SER A 210 -12.44 19.65 -4.56
C SER A 210 -12.89 20.96 -5.19
N GLN A 211 -12.04 21.62 -5.97
CA GLN A 211 -12.38 22.84 -6.70
C GLN A 211 -13.46 22.57 -7.76
N ARG A 212 -13.32 21.48 -8.55
CA ARG A 212 -14.32 21.08 -9.55
C ARG A 212 -15.67 20.74 -8.91
N MET A 213 -15.66 20.09 -7.75
CA MET A 213 -16.89 19.78 -7.00
C MET A 213 -17.55 21.02 -6.41
N LYS A 214 -16.76 21.96 -5.88
CA LYS A 214 -17.26 23.27 -5.39
C LYS A 214 -17.88 24.10 -6.50
N ALA A 215 -17.26 24.12 -7.69
CA ALA A 215 -17.82 24.80 -8.87
C ALA A 215 -19.18 24.22 -9.30
N LYS A 216 -19.42 22.94 -9.04
CA LYS A 216 -20.71 22.26 -9.26
C LYS A 216 -21.70 22.43 -8.08
N GLY A 217 -21.35 23.22 -7.05
CA GLY A 217 -22.20 23.45 -5.88
C GLY A 217 -22.22 22.33 -4.84
N SER A 218 -21.27 21.38 -4.89
CA SER A 218 -21.23 20.27 -3.94
C SER A 218 -20.68 20.68 -2.57
N THR A 219 -21.32 20.20 -1.50
CA THR A 219 -20.84 20.35 -0.11
C THR A 219 -19.87 19.25 0.32
N THR A 220 -19.69 18.22 -0.50
CA THR A 220 -18.84 17.06 -0.20
C THR A 220 -17.39 17.43 0.14
N PRO A 221 -16.71 18.35 -0.58
CA PRO A 221 -15.33 18.74 -0.23
C PRO A 221 -15.18 19.31 1.17
N ALA A 222 -16.15 20.12 1.63
CA ALA A 222 -16.14 20.67 2.98
C ALA A 222 -16.32 19.56 4.02
N LYS A 223 -17.23 18.60 3.78
CA LYS A 223 -17.45 17.45 4.67
C LYS A 223 -16.22 16.56 4.78
N ILE A 224 -15.52 16.31 3.68
CA ILE A 224 -14.28 15.51 3.65
C ILE A 224 -13.21 16.20 4.52
N LEU A 225 -13.02 17.52 4.34
CA LEU A 225 -12.04 18.27 5.14
C LEU A 225 -12.41 18.29 6.63
N THR A 226 -13.68 18.51 6.97
CA THR A 226 -14.15 18.47 8.36
C THR A 226 -13.96 17.07 8.97
N ARG A 227 -14.17 16.00 8.20
CA ARG A 227 -13.90 14.62 8.65
C ARG A 227 -12.42 14.44 8.98
N ALA A 228 -11.51 14.94 8.14
CA ALA A 228 -10.07 14.87 8.39
C ALA A 228 -9.67 15.66 9.65
N GLN A 229 -10.18 16.88 9.83
CA GLN A 229 -9.94 17.68 11.04
C GLN A 229 -10.45 16.98 12.31
N LYS A 230 -11.64 16.37 12.25
CA LYS A 230 -12.19 15.58 13.36
C LYS A 230 -11.36 14.33 13.69
N ALA A 231 -10.78 13.69 12.67
CA ALA A 231 -9.93 12.52 12.87
C ALA A 231 -8.62 12.85 13.61
N ILE A 232 -8.11 14.07 13.46
CA ILE A 232 -6.92 14.58 14.19
C ILE A 232 -7.31 15.07 15.59
N GLY A 233 -8.49 15.69 15.70
CA GLY A 233 -8.95 16.39 16.89
C GLY A 233 -8.98 17.89 16.65
N LEU A 234 -10.12 18.52 16.93
CA LEU A 234 -10.32 19.96 16.69
C LEU A 234 -9.43 20.84 17.57
N ASP A 235 -9.05 20.33 18.74
CA ASP A 235 -8.21 21.02 19.73
C ASP A 235 -6.71 20.76 19.53
N HIS A 236 -6.32 20.10 18.44
CA HIS A 236 -4.92 19.77 18.18
C HIS A 236 -4.10 21.05 17.91
N PRO A 237 -2.97 21.27 18.61
CA PRO A 237 -2.20 22.52 18.53
C PRO A 237 -1.68 22.82 17.12
N ASP A 238 -1.35 21.77 16.37
CA ASP A 238 -0.70 21.89 15.06
C ASP A 238 -1.68 22.02 13.88
N LEU A 239 -3.00 21.95 14.12
CA LEU A 239 -4.01 21.82 13.06
C LEU A 239 -3.96 22.95 12.02
N LYS A 240 -3.51 24.15 12.42
CA LYS A 240 -3.36 25.31 11.51
C LYS A 240 -2.12 25.24 10.61
N ARG A 241 -1.11 24.49 11.02
CA ARG A 241 0.18 24.34 10.30
C ARG A 241 0.17 23.12 9.37
N MET A 242 -0.71 22.15 9.63
CA MET A 242 -0.87 20.94 8.82
C MET A 242 -1.56 21.22 7.48
N ARG A 243 -1.26 20.39 6.48
CA ARG A 243 -1.78 20.43 5.10
C ARG A 243 -2.68 19.23 4.87
N LEU A 244 -3.95 19.42 5.21
CA LEU A 244 -4.94 18.33 5.15
C LEU A 244 -5.55 18.26 3.74
N SER A 245 -5.19 17.21 3.00
CA SER A 245 -5.82 16.90 1.71
C SER A 245 -7.28 16.47 1.88
N GLY A 246 -7.64 15.94 3.05
CA GLY A 246 -8.97 15.40 3.35
C GLY A 246 -9.09 13.89 3.13
N VAL A 247 -8.15 13.29 2.40
CA VAL A 247 -8.07 11.84 2.17
C VAL A 247 -7.15 11.20 3.22
N PRO A 248 -7.59 10.12 3.91
CA PRO A 248 -6.73 9.37 4.83
C PRO A 248 -5.46 8.89 4.11
N THR A 249 -4.31 9.30 4.60
CA THR A 249 -3.01 9.00 3.99
C THR A 249 -2.12 8.28 4.99
N VAL A 250 -1.34 7.32 4.52
CA VAL A 250 -0.37 6.57 5.32
C VAL A 250 1.00 6.64 4.65
N LEU A 251 1.99 7.14 5.36
CA LEU A 251 3.39 7.09 5.00
C LEU A 251 4.00 5.80 5.56
N VAL A 252 4.42 4.91 4.67
CA VAL A 252 4.96 3.58 5.01
C VAL A 252 6.46 3.59 4.74
N ILE A 253 7.26 3.36 5.77
CA ILE A 253 8.70 3.21 5.68
C ILE A 253 8.99 1.72 5.75
N ASN A 254 9.33 1.11 4.62
CA ASN A 254 9.54 -0.34 4.51
C ASN A 254 11.03 -0.68 4.50
N LYS A 255 11.37 -1.93 4.84
CA LYS A 255 12.74 -2.46 4.90
C LYS A 255 13.61 -1.85 6.01
N ILE A 256 12.99 -1.54 7.16
CA ILE A 256 13.70 -0.96 8.32
C ILE A 256 14.74 -1.92 8.93
N ASP A 257 14.70 -3.19 8.56
CA ASP A 257 15.70 -4.21 8.93
C ASP A 257 17.10 -3.89 8.41
N ALA A 258 17.24 -2.99 7.42
CA ALA A 258 18.53 -2.43 7.00
C ALA A 258 19.24 -1.68 8.14
N PHE A 259 18.50 -1.12 9.11
CA PHE A 259 19.03 -0.28 10.18
C PHE A 259 19.39 -1.03 11.48
N ARG A 260 19.42 -2.37 11.48
CA ARG A 260 19.70 -3.18 12.69
C ARG A 260 20.99 -2.80 13.43
N ARG A 261 21.96 -2.16 12.76
CA ARG A 261 23.25 -1.76 13.34
C ARG A 261 23.42 -0.25 13.52
N ASP A 262 22.52 0.56 12.97
CA ASP A 262 22.61 2.03 13.04
C ASP A 262 21.32 2.65 13.58
N MET A 263 21.18 2.56 14.91
CA MET A 263 20.02 3.09 15.62
C MET A 263 19.97 4.63 15.58
N GLN A 264 21.11 5.30 15.42
CA GLN A 264 21.17 6.76 15.37
C GLN A 264 20.55 7.26 14.05
N GLN A 265 20.94 6.66 12.93
CA GLN A 265 20.32 6.96 11.65
C GLN A 265 18.84 6.59 11.63
N LEU A 266 18.43 5.47 12.25
CA LEU A 266 17.02 5.11 12.38
C LEU A 266 16.22 6.13 13.19
N LYS A 267 16.75 6.60 14.32
CA LYS A 267 16.12 7.66 15.13
C LYS A 267 15.96 8.95 14.34
N PHE A 268 16.96 9.32 13.55
CA PHE A 268 16.88 10.48 12.66
C PHE A 268 15.85 10.29 11.53
N LEU A 269 15.83 9.12 10.88
CA LEU A 269 14.83 8.76 9.86
C LEU A 269 13.40 8.76 10.45
N CYS A 270 13.22 8.26 11.66
CA CYS A 270 11.94 8.30 12.37
C CYS A 270 11.47 9.73 12.59
N ARG A 271 12.32 10.62 13.12
CA ARG A 271 11.96 12.03 13.34
C ARG A 271 11.63 12.75 12.02
N SER A 272 12.44 12.58 10.98
CA SER A 272 12.23 13.25 9.69
C SER A 272 10.97 12.77 8.97
N MET A 273 10.69 11.46 8.96
CA MET A 273 9.48 10.91 8.33
C MET A 273 8.22 11.17 9.15
N ARG A 274 8.31 11.18 10.49
CA ARG A 274 7.20 11.63 11.36
C ARG A 274 6.84 13.08 11.08
N TYR A 275 7.83 13.96 10.97
CA TYR A 275 7.61 15.36 10.60
C TYR A 275 6.84 15.48 9.28
N LEU A 276 7.30 14.78 8.25
CA LEU A 276 6.68 14.82 6.94
C LEU A 276 5.25 14.25 6.95
N ALA A 277 5.04 13.14 7.65
CA ALA A 277 3.71 12.56 7.80
C ALA A 277 2.76 13.52 8.52
N HIS A 278 3.18 14.10 9.64
CA HIS A 278 2.37 15.05 10.41
C HIS A 278 2.05 16.32 9.62
N LEU A 279 3.01 16.86 8.86
CA LEU A 279 2.80 18.02 8.00
C LEU A 279 1.68 17.80 6.98
N TYR A 280 1.56 16.59 6.42
CA TYR A 280 0.52 16.24 5.45
C TYR A 280 -0.71 15.53 6.07
N GLY A 281 -0.79 15.48 7.40
CA GLY A 281 -1.88 14.79 8.10
C GLY A 281 -1.95 13.28 7.83
N ALA A 282 -0.81 12.65 7.55
CA ALA A 282 -0.71 11.22 7.30
C ALA A 282 -0.37 10.44 8.58
N HIS A 283 -0.84 9.20 8.65
CA HIS A 283 -0.32 8.21 9.59
C HIS A 283 1.09 7.79 9.17
N VAL A 284 1.94 7.38 10.11
CA VAL A 284 3.28 6.88 9.79
C VAL A 284 3.48 5.49 10.37
N VAL A 285 4.05 4.59 9.56
CA VAL A 285 4.34 3.22 9.98
C VAL A 285 5.67 2.75 9.43
N PHE A 286 6.51 2.27 10.34
CA PHE A 286 7.78 1.61 10.07
C PHE A 286 7.53 0.11 10.03
N THR A 287 7.96 -0.55 8.96
CA THR A 287 7.67 -1.96 8.72
C THR A 287 8.84 -2.67 8.08
N SER A 288 8.99 -3.95 8.42
CA SER A 288 9.94 -4.88 7.83
C SER A 288 9.22 -6.17 7.46
N GLU A 289 9.95 -7.17 6.97
CA GLU A 289 9.37 -8.50 6.77
C GLU A 289 8.87 -9.13 8.07
N GLN A 290 9.56 -8.90 9.18
CA GLN A 290 9.24 -9.48 10.49
C GLN A 290 8.16 -8.69 11.23
N GLU A 291 8.08 -7.36 11.02
CA GLU A 291 7.17 -6.46 11.76
C GLU A 291 5.93 -6.03 10.95
N SER A 292 5.25 -6.99 10.33
CA SER A 292 4.06 -6.73 9.50
C SER A 292 2.75 -6.52 10.29
N VAL A 293 2.74 -6.84 11.59
CA VAL A 293 1.52 -6.82 12.42
C VAL A 293 0.92 -5.41 12.51
N ARG A 294 1.76 -4.40 12.76
CA ARG A 294 1.35 -3.00 12.88
C ARG A 294 0.76 -2.45 11.58
N TRP A 295 1.39 -2.77 10.45
CA TRP A 295 0.87 -2.44 9.12
C TRP A 295 -0.53 -3.03 8.91
N ARG A 296 -0.72 -4.32 9.19
CA ARG A 296 -2.04 -4.97 9.05
C ARG A 296 -3.08 -4.39 9.99
N ALA A 297 -2.71 -4.07 11.24
CA ALA A 297 -3.62 -3.44 12.19
C ALA A 297 -4.07 -2.05 11.72
N LEU A 298 -3.13 -1.22 11.24
CA LEU A 298 -3.43 0.09 10.70
C LEU A 298 -4.33 0.00 9.46
N MET A 299 -4.06 -0.92 8.53
CA MET A 299 -4.89 -1.12 7.34
C MET A 299 -6.30 -1.60 7.65
N ASN A 300 -6.47 -2.47 8.66
CA ASN A 300 -7.80 -2.86 9.13
C ASN A 300 -8.59 -1.66 9.68
N PHE A 301 -7.91 -0.80 10.44
CA PHE A 301 -8.50 0.41 10.97
C PHE A 301 -8.87 1.42 9.87
N THR A 302 -7.95 1.72 8.95
CA THR A 302 -8.18 2.77 7.94
C THR A 302 -9.14 2.33 6.83
N LEU A 303 -9.10 1.07 6.40
CA LEU A 303 -9.95 0.57 5.29
C LEU A 303 -11.34 0.16 5.75
N PHE A 304 -11.46 -0.44 6.95
CA PHE A 304 -12.73 -1.01 7.41
C PHE A 304 -13.27 -0.35 8.67
N GLN A 305 -12.62 0.70 9.18
CA GLN A 305 -12.99 1.37 10.43
C GLN A 305 -13.09 0.37 11.60
N ALA A 306 -12.28 -0.70 11.53
CA ALA A 306 -12.23 -1.70 12.59
C ALA A 306 -11.61 -1.09 13.86
N PRO A 307 -11.99 -1.56 15.07
CA PRO A 307 -11.39 -1.07 16.30
C PRO A 307 -9.86 -1.13 16.26
N PHE A 308 -9.21 0.00 16.56
CA PHE A 308 -7.75 0.11 16.59
C PHE A 308 -7.25 -0.02 18.03
N ASP A 309 -6.36 -0.97 18.27
CA ASP A 309 -5.78 -1.20 19.59
C ASP A 309 -4.59 -0.25 19.82
N PRO A 310 -4.64 0.65 20.83
CA PRO A 310 -3.56 1.59 21.11
C PRO A 310 -2.22 0.94 21.41
N LYS A 311 -2.16 -0.35 21.77
CA LYS A 311 -0.89 -1.06 22.03
C LYS A 311 0.05 -1.10 20.82
N TYR A 312 -0.49 -0.91 19.62
CA TYR A 312 0.32 -0.90 18.42
C TYR A 312 1.07 0.43 18.24
N LEU A 313 0.62 1.51 18.90
CA LEU A 313 1.27 2.81 18.86
C LEU A 313 2.63 2.76 19.57
N GLN A 314 3.65 3.25 18.87
CA GLN A 314 5.02 3.25 19.37
C GLN A 314 5.77 4.40 18.71
N THR A 315 6.36 5.28 19.52
CA THR A 315 7.20 6.41 19.06
C THR A 315 8.67 6.05 18.98
N ASP A 316 9.14 5.23 19.90
CA ASP A 316 10.56 4.92 20.08
C ASP A 316 10.98 3.69 19.26
N PRO A 317 11.89 3.85 18.26
CA PRO A 317 12.37 2.76 17.42
C PRO A 317 13.24 1.73 18.15
N GLU A 318 13.76 2.03 19.34
CA GLU A 318 14.55 1.05 20.12
C GLU A 318 13.70 -0.05 20.73
N ARG A 319 12.43 0.25 21.01
CA ARG A 319 11.51 -0.72 21.62
C ARG A 319 10.90 -1.66 20.59
N SER A 320 10.49 -1.12 19.44
CA SER A 320 9.94 -1.87 18.30
C SER A 320 9.62 -0.94 17.13
N ALA A 321 9.16 -1.49 15.98
CA ALA A 321 8.68 -0.69 14.86
C ALA A 321 7.72 0.44 15.27
N VAL A 322 8.06 1.66 14.82
CA VAL A 322 7.29 2.88 15.07
C VAL A 322 5.98 2.86 14.29
N LEU A 323 4.89 3.18 14.98
CA LEU A 323 3.57 3.40 14.39
C LEU A 323 2.93 4.56 15.13
N LEU A 324 2.57 5.60 14.39
CA LEU A 324 1.85 6.75 14.94
C LEU A 324 0.68 7.11 14.04
N THR A 325 -0.45 7.33 14.70
CA THR A 325 -1.63 7.92 14.08
C THR A 325 -1.53 9.44 14.13
N VAL A 326 -2.29 10.10 13.27
CA VAL A 326 -2.16 11.55 13.03
C VAL A 326 -2.62 12.38 14.23
N ASP A 327 -3.47 11.80 15.08
CA ASP A 327 -4.00 12.41 16.32
C ASP A 327 -3.03 12.34 17.50
N ARG A 328 -1.93 11.58 17.37
CA ARG A 328 -0.99 11.30 18.47
C ARG A 328 0.42 11.85 18.25
N ASP A 329 0.67 12.43 17.08
CA ASP A 329 1.95 13.06 16.78
C ASP A 329 1.85 14.58 16.93
N SER A 330 2.97 15.25 17.22
CA SER A 330 3.00 16.72 17.31
C SER A 330 4.36 17.27 16.92
N PHE A 331 4.40 18.49 16.37
CA PHE A 331 5.68 19.12 16.03
C PHE A 331 6.57 19.35 17.25
N LEU A 332 5.97 19.51 18.43
CA LEU A 332 6.70 19.64 19.69
C LEU A 332 7.38 18.34 20.12
N ASP A 333 6.69 17.19 19.98
CA ASP A 333 7.26 15.87 20.32
C ASP A 333 8.31 15.41 19.30
N ILE A 334 8.13 15.76 18.03
CA ILE A 334 9.10 15.46 16.97
C ILE A 334 10.38 16.30 17.15
N GLY A 335 10.19 17.59 17.48
CA GLY A 335 11.27 18.55 17.66
C GLY A 335 11.87 19.09 16.36
N ASP A 336 13.07 19.64 16.51
CA ASP A 336 13.87 20.26 15.47
C ASP A 336 14.99 19.32 14.99
N PRO A 337 15.44 19.41 13.72
CA PRO A 337 16.62 18.68 13.30
C PRO A 337 17.87 19.21 14.03
N ASP A 338 18.70 18.28 14.51
CA ASP A 338 19.87 18.57 15.37
C ASP A 338 21.00 19.37 14.64
N VAL A 339 20.87 19.62 13.35
CA VAL A 339 21.85 20.29 12.49
C VAL A 339 21.24 21.47 11.73
N SER A 340 21.22 22.64 12.36
CA SER A 340 21.07 23.92 11.66
C SER A 340 22.40 24.30 10.99
N ARG A 341 22.69 23.68 9.83
CA ARG A 341 23.61 24.25 8.84
C ARG A 341 22.83 24.48 7.55
N LEU A 342 22.10 25.61 7.51
CA LEU A 342 21.51 26.13 6.28
C LEU A 342 22.65 26.50 5.31
N GLY A 343 23.09 25.54 4.50
CA GLY A 343 24.18 25.78 3.56
C GLY A 343 24.41 24.61 2.62
N GLY A 344 23.55 24.45 1.61
CA GLY A 344 23.91 23.68 0.42
C GLY A 344 22.81 22.87 -0.27
N SER A 345 21.63 22.65 0.33
CA SER A 345 20.58 21.85 -0.34
C SER A 345 19.71 22.70 -1.27
N ALA A 346 19.29 22.10 -2.39
CA ALA A 346 18.38 22.70 -3.35
C ALA A 346 17.04 22.98 -2.67
N SER A 347 16.64 24.26 -2.60
CA SER A 347 15.35 24.66 -2.02
C SER A 347 14.20 23.99 -2.77
N THR A 348 13.27 23.41 -2.02
CA THR A 348 12.01 22.86 -2.52
C THR A 348 10.93 23.92 -2.73
N GLY A 349 11.26 25.20 -2.51
CA GLY A 349 10.32 26.33 -2.53
C GLY A 349 9.41 26.41 -1.31
N ASP A 350 9.71 25.63 -0.27
CA ASP A 350 8.82 25.40 0.86
C ASP A 350 9.63 25.28 2.16
N ALA A 351 9.54 26.31 2.99
CA ALA A 351 10.34 26.44 4.21
C ALA A 351 10.15 25.24 5.17
N GLU A 352 8.97 24.65 5.20
CA GLU A 352 8.66 23.50 6.07
C GLU A 352 9.40 22.24 5.64
N LEU A 353 9.52 22.01 4.33
CA LEU A 353 10.24 20.85 3.80
C LEU A 353 11.75 21.10 3.78
N ASP A 354 12.17 22.32 3.48
CA ASP A 354 13.59 22.69 3.43
C ASP A 354 14.27 22.55 4.80
N ARG A 355 13.51 22.71 5.90
CA ARG A 355 13.98 22.52 7.29
C ARG A 355 14.63 21.15 7.51
N TRP A 356 14.01 20.10 6.97
CA TRP A 356 14.47 18.72 7.16
C TRP A 356 15.24 18.17 5.97
N LYS A 357 15.08 18.75 4.77
CA LYS A 357 15.76 18.28 3.55
C LYS A 357 17.29 18.34 3.68
N ALA A 358 17.86 19.47 4.09
CA ALA A 358 19.32 19.59 4.16
C ALA A 358 19.95 18.61 5.18
N PRO A 359 19.45 18.49 6.42
CA PRO A 359 19.87 17.43 7.34
C PRO A 359 19.68 16.01 6.79
N PHE A 360 18.60 15.78 6.03
CA PHE A 360 18.31 14.48 5.44
C PHE A 360 19.32 14.12 4.36
N ASP A 361 19.63 15.05 3.46
CA ASP A 361 20.64 14.88 2.41
C ASP A 361 22.05 14.72 3.01
N GLU A 362 22.34 15.32 4.17
CA GLU A 362 23.61 15.13 4.89
C GLU A 362 23.71 13.74 5.51
N ALA A 363 22.63 13.26 6.15
CA ALA A 363 22.58 11.93 6.76
C ALA A 363 22.52 10.80 5.70
N PHE A 364 21.82 11.05 4.59
CA PHE A 364 21.57 10.10 3.51
C PHE A 364 21.91 10.75 2.16
N PRO A 365 23.21 10.84 1.81
CA PRO A 365 23.63 11.55 0.60
C PRO A 365 22.97 10.94 -0.64
N PRO A 366 22.39 11.79 -1.52
CA PRO A 366 21.84 11.30 -2.77
C PRO A 366 22.98 10.63 -3.55
N LYS A 367 22.85 9.34 -3.84
CA LYS A 367 23.68 8.71 -4.88
C LYS A 367 23.46 9.57 -6.12
N LYS A 368 24.51 10.23 -6.61
CA LYS A 368 24.49 10.82 -7.95
C LYS A 368 24.00 9.69 -8.85
N LEU A 369 22.78 9.82 -9.37
CA LEU A 369 22.23 8.89 -10.33
C LEU A 369 23.29 8.77 -11.43
N ASN A 370 24.03 7.68 -11.40
CA ASN A 370 24.91 7.31 -12.51
C ASN A 370 24.04 7.36 -13.75
N GLU A 371 24.66 7.84 -14.81
CA GLU A 371 24.12 8.45 -16.01
C GLU A 371 23.26 7.51 -16.90
N GLU A 372 22.74 6.42 -16.34
CA GLU A 372 21.90 5.43 -17.02
C GLU A 372 20.51 6.01 -17.36
N GLY A 373 19.98 6.91 -16.52
CA GLY A 373 18.78 7.69 -16.83
C GLY A 373 19.01 8.80 -17.87
N LYS A 374 20.27 9.17 -18.13
CA LYS A 374 20.66 10.14 -19.17
C LYS A 374 20.94 9.48 -20.52
N VAL A 375 20.91 8.15 -20.64
CA VAL A 375 21.09 7.49 -21.94
C VAL A 375 20.01 7.90 -22.95
N VAL A 376 18.84 8.35 -22.46
CA VAL A 376 17.77 8.91 -23.32
C VAL A 376 18.07 10.34 -23.78
N ASP A 377 18.96 11.05 -23.09
CA ASP A 377 19.34 12.45 -23.35
C ASP A 377 20.82 12.59 -23.81
N ASP A 378 21.45 11.48 -24.22
CA ASP A 378 22.78 11.50 -24.82
C ASP A 378 22.70 12.20 -26.19
N PRO A 379 23.46 13.29 -26.45
CA PRO A 379 23.49 13.96 -27.76
C PRO A 379 23.78 13.02 -28.92
N PHE A 380 24.49 11.91 -28.70
CA PHE A 380 24.74 10.88 -29.71
C PHE A 380 23.47 10.07 -30.05
N ILE A 381 22.71 9.65 -29.03
CA ILE A 381 21.43 8.95 -29.20
C ILE A 381 20.39 9.89 -29.81
N ARG A 382 20.32 11.14 -29.36
CA ARG A 382 19.44 12.16 -29.93
C ARG A 382 19.77 12.46 -31.40
N ARG A 383 21.05 12.47 -31.77
CA ARG A 383 21.51 12.65 -33.16
C ARG A 383 21.24 11.43 -34.05
N LEU A 384 21.15 10.23 -33.48
CA LEU A 384 20.64 9.04 -34.19
C LEU A 384 19.14 9.16 -34.51
N TYR A 385 18.35 9.89 -33.70
CA TYR A 385 16.92 10.09 -33.91
C TYR A 385 16.54 11.39 -34.64
N ASP A 386 17.48 12.33 -34.79
CA ASP A 386 17.28 13.62 -35.47
C ASP A 386 17.60 13.49 -36.98
N THR A 387 16.64 12.93 -37.72
CA THR A 387 16.74 12.69 -39.17
C THR A 387 16.08 13.83 -39.96
N SER A 388 16.51 15.07 -39.76
CA SER A 388 16.05 16.20 -40.58
C SER A 388 16.54 16.12 -42.03
N GLU A 389 17.60 15.34 -42.32
CA GLU A 389 18.21 15.25 -43.65
C GLU A 389 18.67 13.84 -44.05
N GLY A 390 17.75 12.88 -44.23
CA GLY A 390 18.06 11.66 -45.02
C GLY A 390 17.61 10.29 -44.52
N GLY A 391 16.69 10.20 -43.54
CA GLY A 391 16.24 8.90 -43.00
C GLY A 391 17.34 8.15 -42.24
N PHE A 392 17.06 6.92 -41.80
CA PHE A 392 18.03 6.10 -41.06
C PHE A 392 19.04 5.38 -41.97
N GLY A 393 18.94 5.58 -43.29
CA GLY A 393 19.79 4.93 -44.28
C GLY A 393 19.45 3.46 -44.56
N ASP A 394 18.46 2.89 -43.86
CA ASP A 394 17.92 1.56 -44.12
C ASP A 394 16.46 1.68 -44.58
N PRO A 395 16.13 1.27 -45.83
CA PRO A 395 14.80 1.40 -46.39
C PRO A 395 13.73 0.63 -45.60
N VAL A 396 14.10 -0.43 -44.86
CA VAL A 396 13.15 -1.21 -44.05
C VAL A 396 12.74 -0.44 -42.80
N ILE A 397 13.69 0.24 -42.14
CA ILE A 397 13.44 1.04 -40.94
C ILE A 397 12.60 2.26 -41.29
N ASP A 398 12.92 2.93 -42.41
CA ASP A 398 12.20 4.11 -42.87
C ASP A 398 10.74 3.77 -43.28
N ALA A 399 10.52 2.61 -43.93
CA ALA A 399 9.18 2.13 -44.27
C ALA A 399 8.35 1.79 -43.01
N LEU A 400 8.94 1.09 -42.03
CA LEU A 400 8.26 0.76 -40.78
C LEU A 400 7.91 2.01 -39.96
N ARG A 401 8.80 3.00 -39.91
CA ARG A 401 8.53 4.27 -39.22
C ARG A 401 7.41 5.03 -39.91
N LYS A 402 7.45 5.17 -41.24
CA LYS A 402 6.39 5.82 -42.01
C LYS A 402 5.03 5.14 -41.76
N GLN A 403 5.00 3.81 -41.77
CA GLN A 403 3.79 3.06 -41.43
C GLN A 403 3.31 3.37 -40.00
N LYS A 404 4.21 3.40 -39.01
CA LYS A 404 3.85 3.69 -37.61
C LYS A 404 3.39 5.13 -37.40
N ASP A 405 4.00 6.08 -38.10
CA ASP A 405 3.60 7.50 -38.07
C ASP A 405 2.21 7.68 -38.70
N GLU A 406 1.93 7.02 -39.83
CA GLU A 406 0.60 7.01 -40.46
C GLU A 406 -0.46 6.35 -39.54
N GLU A 407 -0.13 5.22 -38.90
CA GLU A 407 -1.00 4.57 -37.91
C GLU A 407 -1.28 5.48 -36.71
N LEU A 408 -0.27 6.18 -36.19
CA LEU A 408 -0.40 7.13 -35.09
C LEU A 408 -1.27 8.34 -35.47
N GLU A 409 -1.11 8.88 -36.67
CA GLU A 409 -1.96 9.97 -37.15
C GLU A 409 -3.42 9.54 -37.31
N GLN A 410 -3.64 8.34 -37.87
CA GLN A 410 -5.00 7.79 -37.97
C GLN A 410 -5.60 7.58 -36.59
N TYR A 411 -4.83 7.07 -35.62
CA TYR A 411 -5.28 6.91 -34.25
C TYR A 411 -5.60 8.27 -33.60
N ARG A 412 -4.75 9.28 -33.77
CA ARG A 412 -5.00 10.65 -33.29
C ARG A 412 -6.29 11.23 -33.88
N LYS A 413 -6.49 11.11 -35.21
CA LYS A 413 -7.71 11.57 -35.90
C LYS A 413 -8.97 10.84 -35.39
N LYS A 414 -8.89 9.53 -35.15
CA LYS A 414 -10.00 8.75 -34.57
C LYS A 414 -10.29 9.13 -33.11
N SER A 415 -9.25 9.37 -32.31
CA SER A 415 -9.40 9.78 -30.91
C SER A 415 -9.96 11.20 -30.76
N SER A 416 -9.56 12.14 -31.64
CA SER A 416 -10.07 13.51 -31.62
C SER A 416 -11.51 13.59 -32.11
N SER A 417 -11.90 12.79 -33.10
CA SER A 417 -13.30 12.71 -33.54
C SER A 417 -14.20 12.08 -32.46
N ALA A 418 -13.73 11.05 -31.75
CA ALA A 418 -14.44 10.45 -30.62
C ALA A 418 -14.56 11.41 -29.40
N ALA A 419 -13.50 12.18 -29.10
CA ALA A 419 -13.51 13.20 -28.06
C ALA A 419 -14.45 14.39 -28.38
N ASN A 420 -14.57 14.75 -29.66
CA ASN A 420 -15.51 15.79 -30.09
C ASN A 420 -16.97 15.29 -30.11
N ALA A 421 -17.20 14.03 -30.48
CA ALA A 421 -18.53 13.43 -30.46
C ALA A 421 -19.09 13.24 -29.03
N SER A 422 -18.22 13.01 -28.04
CA SER A 422 -18.61 12.86 -26.63
C SER A 422 -18.85 14.18 -25.90
N LYS A 423 -18.41 15.33 -26.45
CA LYS A 423 -18.74 16.68 -25.95
C LYS A 423 -20.01 17.27 -26.56
N ALA A 424 -20.52 16.68 -27.64
CA ALA A 424 -21.73 17.12 -28.35
C ALA A 424 -23.00 16.38 -27.92
N LYS A 425 -22.87 15.41 -27.00
CA LYS A 425 -23.96 14.80 -26.23
C LYS A 425 -23.88 15.30 -24.80
#